data_AF-A0AA43B3D5-F1
#
_entry.id   AF-A0AA43B3D5-F1
#
_cell.length_a   1.000
_cell.length_b   1.000
_cell.length_c   1.000
_cell.angle_alpha   90.00
_cell.angle_beta   90.00
_cell.angle_gamma   90.00
#
_symmetry.space_group_name_H-M   'P 1'
#
loop_
_entity.id
_entity.type
_entity.pdbx_description
1 polymer ?
#
loop_
_entity_poly.entity_id
_entity_poly.type
_entity_poly.pdbx_seq_one_letter_code
_entity_poly.pdbx_strand_id
1 'polypeptide(L)'
;MNAMINGQILLEKALTKECKAKSPRRSAAPLPMTQKEIELIRLYAERGHSVSFTAQLLGIGHEKLGRFVAGTDIKFVKGSQSLAMKLAHAKSRGSTPPWSEEGFTAIRRGLERARERLCKRHTAFGVTGYLPELVKHFNCPVSIESVRSRVRSGMTVEEALTVPARLPKQGVLPPQFKGWVETCRQRKSAKIADVIARRLTRTMLRYRSQEHAIVVKRNNGTRITVEVQTPGGTVLHRLRFAKSFRESGVLFSFAQGKRGHIDFIAFEPDSKALTREIGDAK
;
A
#
# COMPACT_ATOMS: atom_id res chain seq x y z
N MET A 1 -39.27 -12.53 -28.66
CA MET A 1 -38.86 -12.68 -27.24
C MET A 1 -37.64 -11.84 -26.84
N ASN A 2 -36.64 -11.59 -27.71
CA ASN A 2 -35.44 -10.79 -27.33
C ASN A 2 -35.64 -9.26 -27.22
N ALA A 3 -36.75 -8.69 -27.69
CA ALA A 3 -37.01 -7.25 -27.59
C ALA A 3 -37.52 -6.82 -26.20
N MET A 4 -38.23 -7.69 -25.48
CA MET A 4 -38.76 -7.38 -24.13
C MET A 4 -37.67 -7.37 -23.06
N ILE A 5 -36.65 -8.23 -23.20
CA ILE A 5 -35.55 -8.34 -22.24
C ILE A 5 -34.66 -7.08 -22.27
N ASN A 6 -34.44 -6.50 -23.46
CA ASN A 6 -33.64 -5.28 -23.60
C ASN A 6 -34.37 -4.04 -23.07
N GLY A 7 -35.71 -4.01 -23.10
CA GLY A 7 -36.50 -2.94 -22.51
C GLY A 7 -36.43 -2.90 -20.98
N GLN A 8 -36.48 -4.06 -20.32
CA GLN A 8 -36.38 -4.15 -18.85
C GLN A 8 -34.98 -3.80 -18.34
N ILE A 9 -33.90 -4.20 -19.05
CA ILE A 9 -32.52 -3.86 -18.67
C ILE A 9 -32.25 -2.35 -18.80
N LEU A 10 -32.91 -1.66 -19.73
CA LEU A 10 -32.79 -0.21 -19.86
C LEU A 10 -33.57 0.54 -18.76
N LEU A 11 -34.71 0.00 -18.32
CA LEU A 11 -35.51 0.58 -17.23
C LEU A 11 -34.83 0.42 -15.85
N GLU A 12 -34.23 -0.74 -15.56
CA GLU A 12 -33.46 -0.92 -14.31
C GLU A 12 -32.19 -0.07 -14.26
N LYS A 13 -31.54 0.17 -15.41
CA LYS A 13 -30.38 1.08 -15.51
C LYS A 13 -30.76 2.55 -15.40
N ALA A 14 -31.99 2.92 -15.76
CA ALA A 14 -32.52 4.27 -15.55
C ALA A 14 -32.85 4.49 -14.07
N LEU A 15 -33.53 3.53 -13.42
CA LEU A 15 -33.86 3.57 -11.99
C LEU A 15 -32.61 3.55 -11.08
N THR A 16 -31.57 2.81 -11.44
CA THR A 16 -30.30 2.81 -10.68
C THR A 16 -29.41 4.04 -10.94
N LYS A 17 -29.62 4.77 -12.05
CA LYS A 17 -28.95 6.06 -12.29
C LYS A 17 -29.58 7.21 -11.50
N GLU A 18 -30.86 7.14 -11.18
CA GLU A 18 -31.53 8.15 -10.34
C GLU A 18 -31.15 8.02 -8.86
N CYS A 19 -30.79 6.83 -8.37
CA CYS A 19 -30.30 6.64 -7.00
C CYS A 19 -28.84 7.10 -6.76
N LYS A 20 -28.15 7.62 -7.78
CA LYS A 20 -26.82 8.27 -7.64
C LYS A 20 -26.86 9.77 -7.95
N ALA A 21 -28.04 10.39 -7.86
CA ALA A 21 -28.10 11.81 -7.59
C ALA A 21 -27.35 12.08 -6.28
N LYS A 22 -26.29 12.91 -6.34
CA LYS A 22 -25.67 13.54 -5.17
C LYS A 22 -26.82 13.99 -4.27
N SER A 23 -26.95 13.36 -3.11
CA SER A 23 -27.85 13.85 -2.07
C SER A 23 -27.61 15.36 -1.96
N PRO A 24 -28.61 16.21 -2.19
CA PRO A 24 -28.43 17.64 -2.07
C PRO A 24 -27.90 17.83 -0.66
N ARG A 25 -26.70 18.42 -0.53
CA ARG A 25 -26.20 18.89 0.75
C ARG A 25 -27.23 19.89 1.23
N ARG A 26 -28.23 19.42 1.98
CA ARG A 26 -29.21 20.26 2.65
C ARG A 26 -28.38 21.15 3.55
N SER A 27 -28.18 22.38 3.11
CA SER A 27 -27.79 23.53 3.90
C SER A 27 -28.93 23.85 4.87
N ALA A 28 -29.31 22.88 5.70
CA ALA A 28 -30.07 23.16 6.89
C ALA A 28 -29.11 23.90 7.82
N ALA A 29 -29.43 25.15 8.13
CA ALA A 29 -28.77 25.86 9.21
C ALA A 29 -28.73 24.93 10.43
N PRO A 30 -27.56 24.75 11.07
CA PRO A 30 -27.48 23.89 12.24
C PRO A 30 -28.47 24.42 13.27
N LEU A 31 -29.39 23.56 13.74
CA LEU A 31 -30.29 23.88 14.84
C LEU A 31 -29.47 24.51 15.98
N PRO A 32 -29.93 25.63 16.58
CA PRO A 32 -29.19 26.29 17.64
C PRO A 32 -28.96 25.31 18.79
N MET A 33 -27.70 25.14 19.20
CA MET A 33 -27.38 24.36 20.39
C MET A 33 -27.96 25.06 21.61
N THR A 34 -28.46 24.27 22.54
CA THR A 34 -28.94 24.78 23.82
C THR A 34 -27.75 25.30 24.65
N GLN A 35 -28.00 26.30 25.49
CA GLN A 35 -26.96 26.88 26.37
C GLN A 35 -26.24 25.82 27.22
N LYS A 36 -26.99 24.82 27.71
CA LYS A 36 -26.46 23.68 28.47
C LYS A 36 -25.48 22.82 27.66
N GLU A 37 -25.79 22.58 26.38
CA GLU A 37 -24.88 21.84 25.48
C GLU A 37 -23.59 22.64 25.23
N ILE A 38 -23.68 23.96 25.09
CA ILE A 38 -22.51 24.83 24.86
C ILE A 38 -21.59 24.84 26.07
N GLU A 39 -22.14 24.94 27.29
CA GLU A 39 -21.38 24.85 28.54
C GLU A 39 -20.70 23.48 28.69
N LEU A 40 -21.42 22.41 28.33
CA LEU A 40 -20.87 21.06 28.35
C LEU A 40 -19.73 20.91 27.33
N ILE A 41 -19.89 21.45 26.11
CA ILE A 41 -18.84 21.46 25.07
C ILE A 41 -17.58 22.18 25.59
N ARG A 42 -17.73 23.33 26.25
CA ARG A 42 -16.62 24.09 26.87
C ARG A 42 -15.90 23.25 27.93
N LEU A 43 -16.67 22.68 28.85
CA LEU A 43 -16.13 21.83 29.92
C LEU A 43 -15.29 20.66 29.38
N TYR A 44 -15.75 19.98 28.34
CA TYR A 44 -15.02 18.85 27.74
C TYR A 44 -13.82 19.29 26.90
N ALA A 45 -13.88 20.47 26.27
CA ALA A 45 -12.73 21.05 25.59
C ALA A 45 -11.61 21.41 26.59
N GLU A 46 -11.95 22.06 27.71
CA GLU A 46 -11.02 22.42 28.79
C GLU A 46 -10.38 21.18 29.44
N ARG A 47 -11.15 20.10 29.61
CA ARG A 47 -10.65 18.80 30.08
C ARG A 47 -9.77 18.07 29.07
N GLY A 48 -9.55 18.63 27.88
CA GLY A 48 -8.66 18.07 26.87
C GLY A 48 -9.24 16.87 26.12
N HIS A 49 -10.57 16.80 25.97
CA HIS A 49 -11.21 15.82 25.10
C HIS A 49 -11.19 16.28 23.63
N SER A 50 -11.47 15.37 22.71
CA SER A 50 -11.56 15.69 21.27
C SER A 50 -12.98 16.04 20.85
N VAL A 51 -13.11 16.76 19.74
CA VAL A 51 -14.41 17.05 19.10
C VAL A 51 -15.19 15.76 18.85
N SER A 52 -14.53 14.70 18.38
CA SER A 52 -15.20 13.43 18.08
C SER A 52 -15.75 12.75 19.33
N PHE A 53 -15.00 12.79 20.44
CA PHE A 53 -15.45 12.23 21.71
C PHE A 53 -16.64 13.01 22.27
N THR A 54 -16.56 14.33 22.27
CA THR A 54 -17.65 15.20 22.76
C THR A 54 -18.90 15.10 21.88
N ALA A 55 -18.75 14.96 20.55
CA ALA A 55 -19.86 14.73 19.65
C ALA A 55 -20.58 13.41 19.94
N GLN A 56 -19.83 12.34 20.22
CA GLN A 56 -20.39 11.04 20.60
C GLN A 56 -21.16 11.11 21.93
N LEU A 57 -20.63 11.84 22.91
CA LEU A 57 -21.29 12.04 24.21
C LEU A 57 -22.62 12.81 24.08
N LEU A 58 -22.64 13.81 23.20
CA LEU A 58 -23.84 14.61 22.89
C LEU A 58 -24.82 13.91 21.95
N GLY A 59 -24.48 12.73 21.42
CA GLY A 59 -25.32 12.04 20.43
C GLY A 59 -25.46 12.77 19.10
N ILE A 60 -24.53 13.68 18.77
CA ILE A 60 -24.54 14.46 17.52
C ILE A 60 -23.43 14.03 16.57
N GLY A 61 -23.62 14.26 15.27
CA GLY A 61 -22.58 14.00 14.28
C GLY A 61 -21.35 14.90 14.48
N HIS A 62 -20.15 14.34 14.38
CA HIS A 62 -18.88 15.07 14.50
C HIS A 62 -18.79 16.31 13.59
N GLU A 63 -19.28 16.21 12.34
CA GLU A 63 -19.29 17.36 11.42
C GLU A 63 -20.21 18.49 11.90
N LYS A 64 -21.34 18.15 12.54
CA LYS A 64 -22.28 19.13 13.07
C LYS A 64 -21.64 19.91 14.22
N LEU A 65 -20.99 19.21 15.15
CA LEU A 65 -20.24 19.84 16.24
C LEU A 65 -19.06 20.65 15.71
N GLY A 66 -18.33 20.12 14.73
CA GLY A 66 -17.18 20.80 14.12
C GLY A 66 -17.55 22.13 13.46
N ARG A 67 -18.70 22.21 12.77
CA ARG A 67 -19.20 23.46 12.19
C ARG A 67 -19.59 24.49 13.24
N PHE A 68 -20.19 24.05 14.35
CA PHE A 68 -20.53 24.92 15.47
C PHE A 68 -19.27 25.49 16.12
N VAL A 69 -18.31 24.63 16.45
CA VAL A 69 -17.04 25.01 17.10
C VAL A 69 -16.20 25.93 16.22
N ALA A 70 -16.25 25.78 14.89
CA ALA A 70 -15.50 26.64 13.97
C ALA A 70 -15.89 28.14 14.07
N GLY A 71 -17.08 28.45 14.60
CA GLY A 71 -17.56 29.82 14.81
C GLY A 71 -17.46 30.31 16.26
N THR A 72 -16.84 29.55 17.17
CA THR A 72 -16.75 29.92 18.60
C THR A 72 -15.31 30.02 19.08
N ASP A 73 -15.14 30.47 20.32
CA ASP A 73 -13.86 30.57 21.03
C ASP A 73 -13.33 29.23 21.55
N ILE A 74 -14.12 28.15 21.40
CA ILE A 74 -13.85 26.86 22.00
C ILE A 74 -12.76 26.12 21.23
N LYS A 75 -11.62 25.87 21.89
CA LYS A 75 -10.48 25.16 21.29
C LYS A 75 -10.40 23.72 21.77
N PHE A 76 -10.64 22.77 20.88
CA PHE A 76 -10.43 21.35 21.15
C PHE A 76 -9.00 20.92 20.84
N VAL A 77 -8.48 19.96 21.61
CA VAL A 77 -7.22 19.31 21.28
C VAL A 77 -7.40 18.36 20.09
N LYS A 78 -6.35 18.18 19.28
CA LYS A 78 -6.35 17.21 18.18
C LYS A 78 -6.63 15.80 18.73
N GLY A 79 -7.33 14.96 17.96
CA GLY A 79 -7.76 13.63 18.41
C GLY A 79 -6.63 12.76 18.98
N SER A 80 -5.43 12.82 18.37
CA SER A 80 -4.24 12.09 18.84
C SER A 80 -3.70 12.57 20.19
N GLN A 81 -4.04 13.78 20.61
CA GLN A 81 -3.63 14.41 21.86
C GLN A 81 -4.74 14.44 22.91
N SER A 82 -5.91 13.88 22.58
CA SER A 82 -7.03 13.81 23.50
C SER A 82 -6.72 12.96 24.73
N LEU A 83 -7.33 13.30 25.85
CA LEU A 83 -7.20 12.56 27.10
C LEU A 83 -7.55 11.07 26.91
N ALA A 84 -8.64 10.78 26.18
CA ALA A 84 -9.05 9.40 25.87
C ALA A 84 -7.96 8.62 25.10
N MET A 85 -7.32 9.27 24.11
CA MET A 85 -6.24 8.65 23.35
C MET A 85 -4.96 8.49 24.20
N LYS A 86 -4.64 9.45 25.05
CA LYS A 86 -3.52 9.35 25.99
C LYS A 86 -3.71 8.20 26.99
N LEU A 87 -4.93 8.02 27.52
CA LEU A 87 -5.28 6.90 28.39
C LEU A 87 -5.26 5.57 27.65
N ALA A 88 -5.79 5.50 26.42
CA ALA A 88 -5.69 4.31 25.57
C ALA A 88 -4.23 3.96 25.26
N HIS A 89 -3.40 4.95 24.96
CA HIS A 89 -1.97 4.76 24.77
C HIS A 89 -1.26 4.34 26.05
N ALA A 90 -1.56 4.92 27.21
CA ALA A 90 -1.01 4.51 28.50
C ALA A 90 -1.38 3.04 28.81
N LYS A 91 -2.64 2.66 28.59
CA LYS A 91 -3.10 1.27 28.70
C LYS A 91 -2.37 0.33 27.74
N SER A 92 -2.15 0.76 26.49
CA SER A 92 -1.40 -0.03 25.51
C SER A 92 0.11 -0.12 25.83
N ARG A 93 0.70 0.93 26.40
CA ARG A 93 2.10 0.96 26.84
C ARG A 93 2.32 0.09 28.08
N GLY A 94 1.33 0.00 28.97
CA GLY A 94 1.30 -1.00 30.05
C GLY A 94 1.03 -2.43 29.58
N SER A 95 0.73 -2.64 28.28
CA SER A 95 0.44 -3.93 27.67
C SER A 95 1.55 -4.40 26.72
N THR A 96 2.77 -3.90 26.87
CA THR A 96 3.94 -4.49 26.21
C THR A 96 4.71 -5.27 27.25
N PRO A 97 4.80 -6.61 27.18
CA PRO A 97 5.88 -7.31 27.83
C PRO A 97 7.18 -6.67 27.31
N PRO A 98 8.13 -6.32 28.20
CA PRO A 98 9.45 -5.95 27.71
C PRO A 98 9.98 -7.15 26.93
N TRP A 99 11.02 -6.91 26.17
CA TRP A 99 11.77 -7.87 25.36
C TRP A 99 12.51 -8.89 26.26
N SER A 100 11.82 -9.43 27.27
CA SER A 100 12.23 -10.47 28.16
C SER A 100 12.01 -11.83 27.50
N GLU A 101 12.78 -12.81 27.93
CA GLU A 101 12.64 -14.19 27.46
C GLU A 101 11.21 -14.72 27.69
N GLU A 102 10.55 -14.28 28.77
CA GLU A 102 9.14 -14.57 29.06
C GLU A 102 8.17 -13.98 28.02
N GLY A 103 8.41 -12.76 27.55
CA GLY A 103 7.64 -12.14 26.46
C GLY A 103 7.82 -12.92 25.15
N PHE A 104 9.06 -13.29 24.81
CA PHE A 104 9.34 -14.08 23.61
C PHE A 104 8.77 -15.50 23.68
N THR A 105 8.79 -16.15 24.85
CA THR A 105 8.16 -17.46 25.04
C THR A 105 6.64 -17.38 24.95
N ALA A 106 6.01 -16.33 25.50
CA ALA A 106 4.58 -16.10 25.35
C ALA A 106 4.17 -15.88 23.89
N ILE A 107 4.96 -15.10 23.12
CA ILE A 107 4.76 -14.90 21.68
C ILE A 107 4.93 -16.23 20.92
N ARG A 108 5.98 -17.00 21.20
CA ARG A 108 6.20 -18.34 20.60
C ARG A 108 5.00 -19.25 20.85
N ARG A 109 4.55 -19.37 22.11
CA ARG A 109 3.35 -20.15 22.48
C ARG A 109 2.09 -19.65 21.77
N GLY A 110 1.93 -18.32 21.63
CA GLY A 110 0.80 -17.73 20.91
C GLY A 110 0.81 -18.06 19.42
N LEU A 111 1.97 -18.00 18.78
CA LEU A 111 2.17 -18.41 17.39
C LEU A 111 1.96 -19.91 17.21
N GLU A 112 2.41 -20.76 18.13
CA GLU A 112 2.18 -22.21 18.13
C GLU A 112 0.68 -22.52 18.23
N ARG A 113 -0.04 -21.94 19.19
CA ARG A 113 -1.51 -22.10 19.29
C ARG A 113 -2.23 -21.61 18.04
N ALA A 114 -1.80 -20.49 17.47
CA ALA A 114 -2.36 -19.98 16.22
C ALA A 114 -2.07 -20.95 15.06
N ARG A 115 -0.87 -21.54 15.03
CA ARG A 115 -0.47 -22.55 14.04
C ARG A 115 -1.30 -23.83 14.18
N GLU A 116 -1.55 -24.30 15.40
CA GLU A 116 -2.42 -25.45 15.66
C GLU A 116 -3.88 -25.21 15.27
N ARG A 117 -4.40 -24.02 15.58
CA ARG A 117 -5.80 -23.66 15.27
C ARG A 117 -6.04 -23.41 13.78
N LEU A 118 -5.09 -22.75 13.11
CA LEU A 118 -5.29 -22.24 11.75
C LEU A 118 -4.65 -23.12 10.67
N CYS A 119 -3.61 -23.90 11.00
CA CYS A 119 -2.97 -24.80 10.05
C CYS A 119 -3.40 -26.24 10.34
N LYS A 120 -4.22 -26.80 9.44
CA LYS A 120 -4.56 -28.22 9.44
C LYS A 120 -3.27 -29.05 9.27
N ARG A 121 -3.15 -30.18 9.99
CA ARG A 121 -2.09 -31.17 9.74
C ARG A 121 -2.41 -31.95 8.47
N HIS A 122 -1.38 -32.24 7.70
CA HIS A 122 -1.45 -32.91 6.42
C HIS A 122 -0.48 -34.08 6.40
N THR A 123 -0.87 -35.16 5.73
CA THR A 123 -0.01 -36.33 5.51
C THR A 123 0.38 -36.36 4.04
N ALA A 124 1.68 -36.52 3.77
CA ALA A 124 2.23 -36.69 2.43
C ALA A 124 3.45 -37.60 2.48
N PHE A 125 3.50 -38.60 1.60
CA PHE A 125 4.58 -39.60 1.51
C PHE A 125 4.87 -40.28 2.86
N GLY A 126 3.82 -40.59 3.62
CA GLY A 126 3.92 -41.20 4.96
C GLY A 126 4.36 -40.23 6.08
N VAL A 127 4.70 -38.98 5.77
CA VAL A 127 5.09 -37.97 6.76
C VAL A 127 3.91 -37.07 7.08
N THR A 128 3.61 -36.90 8.37
CA THR A 128 2.54 -36.01 8.84
C THR A 128 3.12 -34.75 9.46
N GLY A 129 2.69 -33.59 8.98
CA GLY A 129 3.18 -32.31 9.47
C GLY A 129 2.35 -31.13 8.97
N TYR A 130 2.80 -29.91 9.25
CA TYR A 130 2.19 -28.72 8.67
C TYR A 130 2.74 -28.48 7.25
N LEU A 131 1.95 -27.89 6.35
CA LEU A 131 2.42 -27.57 4.99
C LEU A 131 3.80 -26.87 4.93
N PRO A 132 4.14 -25.86 5.80
CA PRO A 132 5.48 -25.29 5.81
C PRO A 132 6.59 -26.29 6.13
N GLU A 133 6.33 -27.25 7.02
CA GLU A 133 7.30 -28.28 7.38
C GLU A 133 7.46 -29.28 6.26
N LEU A 134 6.35 -29.74 5.65
CA LEU A 134 6.39 -30.66 4.52
C LEU A 134 7.12 -30.05 3.32
N VAL A 135 6.86 -28.77 3.01
CA VAL A 135 7.57 -28.04 1.95
C VAL A 135 9.08 -27.99 2.20
N LYS A 136 9.50 -27.75 3.45
CA LYS A 136 10.92 -27.76 3.83
C LYS A 136 11.51 -29.17 3.80
N HIS A 137 10.77 -30.15 4.31
CA HIS A 137 11.22 -31.54 4.43
C HIS A 137 11.48 -32.18 3.07
N PHE A 138 10.57 -31.95 2.10
CA PHE A 138 10.72 -32.47 0.74
C PHE A 138 11.46 -31.52 -0.21
N ASN A 139 12.07 -30.44 0.32
CA ASN A 139 12.77 -29.40 -0.45
C ASN A 139 12.00 -28.96 -1.71
N CYS A 140 10.70 -28.67 -1.54
CA CYS A 140 9.80 -28.45 -2.66
C CYS A 140 10.24 -27.20 -3.46
N PRO A 141 10.32 -27.29 -4.80
CA PRO A 141 10.73 -26.16 -5.65
C PRO A 141 9.67 -25.05 -5.74
N VAL A 142 8.52 -25.23 -5.09
CA VAL A 142 7.36 -24.34 -5.17
C VAL A 142 7.13 -23.66 -3.83
N SER A 143 6.78 -22.37 -3.85
CA SER A 143 6.50 -21.60 -2.63
C SER A 143 5.34 -22.18 -1.83
N ILE A 144 5.37 -21.98 -0.51
CA ILE A 144 4.32 -22.44 0.40
C ILE A 144 2.93 -21.89 0.03
N GLU A 145 2.82 -20.64 -0.41
CA GLU A 145 1.55 -20.06 -0.90
C GLU A 145 0.99 -20.84 -2.08
N SER A 146 1.85 -21.31 -2.99
CA SER A 146 1.40 -22.09 -4.15
C SER A 146 0.90 -23.46 -3.70
N VAL A 147 1.60 -24.12 -2.77
CA VAL A 147 1.15 -25.39 -2.18
C VAL A 147 -0.19 -25.23 -1.46
N ARG A 148 -0.35 -24.18 -0.65
CA ARG A 148 -1.63 -23.84 0.00
C ARG A 148 -2.75 -23.64 -1.02
N SER A 149 -2.48 -22.92 -2.12
CA SER A 149 -3.47 -22.70 -3.17
C SER A 149 -3.88 -24.02 -3.83
N ARG A 150 -2.93 -24.91 -4.14
CA ARG A 150 -3.19 -26.21 -4.74
C ARG A 150 -4.07 -27.10 -3.85
N VAL A 151 -3.72 -27.19 -2.57
CA VAL A 151 -4.50 -27.95 -1.58
C VAL A 151 -5.92 -27.37 -1.45
N ARG A 152 -6.06 -26.03 -1.44
CA ARG A 152 -7.39 -25.39 -1.43
C ARG A 152 -8.19 -25.67 -2.71
N SER A 153 -7.52 -25.83 -3.84
CA SER A 153 -8.13 -26.22 -5.11
C SER A 153 -8.48 -27.72 -5.19
N GLY A 154 -8.31 -28.48 -4.10
CA GLY A 154 -8.68 -29.90 -4.02
C GLY A 154 -7.57 -30.88 -4.41
N MET A 155 -6.36 -30.40 -4.68
CA MET A 155 -5.20 -31.25 -4.97
C MET A 155 -4.74 -31.97 -3.70
N THR A 156 -4.27 -33.22 -3.83
CA THR A 156 -3.68 -33.92 -2.68
C THR A 156 -2.38 -33.23 -2.26
N VAL A 157 -1.95 -33.43 -1.02
CA VAL A 157 -0.73 -32.77 -0.51
C VAL A 157 0.51 -33.28 -1.24
N GLU A 158 0.53 -34.57 -1.60
CA GLU A 158 1.60 -35.22 -2.36
C GLU A 158 1.73 -34.63 -3.77
N GLU A 159 0.60 -34.49 -4.48
CA GLU A 159 0.56 -33.82 -5.78
C GLU A 159 0.94 -32.34 -5.65
N ALA A 160 0.45 -31.66 -4.62
CA ALA A 160 0.74 -30.25 -4.41
C ALA A 160 2.23 -29.97 -4.18
N LEU A 161 2.98 -30.92 -3.61
CA LEU A 161 4.43 -30.85 -3.38
C LEU A 161 5.25 -31.23 -4.62
N THR A 162 4.76 -32.12 -5.46
CA THR A 162 5.51 -32.66 -6.61
C THR A 162 5.26 -31.92 -7.92
N VAL A 163 4.07 -31.36 -8.12
CA VAL A 163 3.73 -30.66 -9.36
C VAL A 163 4.62 -29.41 -9.52
N PRO A 164 5.38 -29.27 -10.62
CA PRO A 164 6.24 -28.11 -10.82
C PRO A 164 5.42 -26.81 -10.91
N ALA A 165 6.03 -25.68 -10.54
CA ALA A 165 5.41 -24.38 -10.71
C ALA A 165 5.10 -24.17 -12.20
N ARG A 166 3.82 -24.03 -12.58
CA ARG A 166 3.49 -23.56 -13.92
C ARG A 166 4.04 -22.15 -14.03
N LEU A 167 5.04 -21.95 -14.90
CA LEU A 167 5.47 -20.60 -15.25
C LEU A 167 4.22 -19.82 -15.66
N PRO A 168 4.06 -18.57 -15.22
CA PRO A 168 2.92 -17.77 -15.64
C PRO A 168 2.96 -17.75 -17.17
N LYS A 169 1.96 -18.37 -17.81
CA LYS A 169 1.75 -18.18 -19.25
C LYS A 169 1.68 -16.67 -19.42
N GLN A 170 2.57 -16.09 -20.23
CA GLN A 170 2.49 -14.68 -20.54
C GLN A 170 1.09 -14.46 -21.10
N GLY A 171 0.21 -13.84 -20.31
CA GLY A 171 -1.17 -13.69 -20.70
C GLY A 171 -1.19 -12.86 -21.96
N VAL A 172 -1.54 -13.48 -23.09
CA VAL A 172 -1.83 -12.74 -24.30
C VAL A 172 -3.07 -11.91 -23.98
N LEU A 173 -2.90 -10.59 -24.01
CA LEU A 173 -3.99 -9.68 -23.67
C LEU A 173 -5.11 -9.87 -24.70
N PRO A 174 -6.36 -10.16 -24.29
CA PRO A 174 -7.44 -10.30 -25.24
C PRO A 174 -7.63 -9.00 -26.04
N PRO A 175 -7.84 -9.06 -27.38
CA PRO A 175 -7.89 -7.88 -28.25
C PRO A 175 -8.85 -6.79 -27.77
N GLN A 176 -10.00 -7.18 -27.22
CA GLN A 176 -11.04 -6.27 -26.70
C GLN A 176 -10.57 -5.39 -25.53
N PHE A 177 -9.56 -5.82 -24.77
CA PHE A 177 -9.01 -5.05 -23.64
C PHE A 177 -7.74 -4.28 -24.02
N LYS A 178 -7.21 -4.44 -25.24
CA LYS A 178 -5.96 -3.80 -25.67
C LYS A 178 -6.01 -2.28 -25.55
N GLY A 179 -7.03 -1.65 -26.12
CA GLY A 179 -7.21 -0.20 -26.05
C GLY A 179 -7.40 0.33 -24.63
N TRP A 180 -8.15 -0.40 -23.78
CA TRP A 180 -8.33 -0.03 -22.38
C TRP A 180 -7.02 -0.13 -21.58
N VAL A 181 -6.25 -1.20 -21.76
CA VAL A 181 -4.94 -1.37 -21.11
C VAL A 181 -3.94 -0.32 -21.59
N GLU A 182 -3.90 -0.02 -22.88
CA GLU A 182 -3.06 1.05 -23.44
C GLU A 182 -3.44 2.41 -22.84
N THR A 183 -4.72 2.73 -22.76
CA THR A 183 -5.22 3.95 -22.10
C THR A 183 -4.81 4.00 -20.62
N CYS A 184 -4.97 2.90 -19.88
CA CYS A 184 -4.55 2.82 -18.48
C CYS A 184 -3.03 2.99 -18.32
N ARG A 185 -2.23 2.41 -19.21
CA ARG A 185 -0.76 2.58 -19.25
C ARG A 185 -0.40 4.03 -19.55
N GLN A 186 -1.05 4.66 -20.52
CA GLN A 186 -0.86 6.08 -20.86
C GLN A 186 -1.20 6.97 -19.67
N ARG A 187 -2.37 6.79 -19.02
CA ARG A 187 -2.75 7.55 -17.81
C ARG A 187 -1.73 7.40 -16.69
N LYS A 188 -1.24 6.17 -16.45
CA LYS A 188 -0.22 5.91 -15.43
C LYS A 188 1.10 6.59 -15.80
N SER A 189 1.49 6.57 -17.07
CA SER A 189 2.70 7.25 -17.55
C SER A 189 2.57 8.76 -17.43
N ALA A 190 1.44 9.36 -17.82
CA ALA A 190 1.17 10.79 -17.66
C ALA A 190 1.22 11.23 -16.18
N LYS A 191 0.66 10.42 -15.27
CA LYS A 191 0.75 10.68 -13.82
C LYS A 191 2.20 10.63 -13.32
N ILE A 192 3.01 9.71 -13.84
CA ILE A 192 4.44 9.64 -13.52
C ILE A 192 5.18 10.85 -14.10
N ALA A 193 4.89 11.24 -15.35
CA ALA A 193 5.48 12.40 -16.00
C ALA A 193 5.16 13.71 -15.24
N ASP A 194 3.93 13.86 -14.76
CA ASP A 194 3.52 14.99 -13.91
C ASP A 194 4.24 14.99 -12.55
N VAL A 195 4.40 13.83 -11.91
CA VAL A 195 5.21 13.72 -10.68
C VAL A 195 6.66 14.09 -10.96
N ILE A 196 7.22 13.65 -12.08
CA ILE A 196 8.58 13.98 -12.52
C ILE A 196 8.70 15.50 -12.74
N ALA A 197 7.78 16.11 -13.48
CA ALA A 197 7.78 17.54 -13.75
C ALA A 197 7.69 18.39 -12.46
N ARG A 198 6.87 17.98 -11.49
CA ARG A 198 6.74 18.66 -10.20
C ARG A 198 7.95 18.47 -9.27
N ARG A 199 8.76 17.43 -9.48
CA ARG A 199 9.90 17.06 -8.63
C ARG A 199 11.25 17.43 -9.22
N LEU A 200 11.32 17.66 -10.53
CA LEU A 200 12.50 18.18 -11.21
C LEU A 200 12.70 19.65 -10.82
N THR A 201 13.76 19.92 -10.04
CA THR A 201 14.20 21.28 -9.73
C THR A 201 15.19 21.77 -10.79
N ARG A 202 15.38 23.09 -10.91
CA ARG A 202 16.34 23.70 -11.87
C ARG A 202 17.79 23.27 -11.62
N THR A 203 18.10 22.84 -10.40
CA THR A 203 19.43 22.41 -9.95
C THR A 203 19.72 20.94 -10.22
N MET A 204 18.71 20.15 -10.63
CA MET A 204 18.92 18.74 -10.95
C MET A 204 19.60 18.56 -12.30
N LEU A 205 20.74 17.86 -12.29
CA LEU A 205 21.43 17.49 -13.52
C LEU A 205 20.70 16.32 -14.18
N ARG A 206 20.36 16.48 -15.47
CA ARG A 206 19.71 15.44 -16.27
C ARG A 206 20.76 14.69 -17.06
N TYR A 207 20.96 13.42 -16.73
CA TYR A 207 21.80 12.53 -17.52
C TYR A 207 20.92 11.77 -18.52
N ARG A 208 21.10 12.10 -19.80
CA ARG A 208 20.49 11.41 -20.94
C ARG A 208 21.63 10.93 -21.84
N SER A 209 22.10 9.70 -21.63
CA SER A 209 23.11 9.14 -22.52
C SER A 209 22.45 8.64 -23.80
N GLN A 210 22.88 9.14 -24.95
CA GLN A 210 22.40 8.66 -26.26
C GLN A 210 23.02 7.31 -26.64
N GLU A 211 24.19 6.97 -26.10
CA GLU A 211 24.96 5.77 -26.46
C GLU A 211 24.94 4.66 -25.39
N HIS A 212 24.42 4.94 -24.18
CA HIS A 212 24.47 3.96 -23.08
C HIS A 212 23.08 3.48 -22.68
N ALA A 213 22.90 2.15 -22.65
CA ALA A 213 21.68 1.52 -22.17
C ALA A 213 21.69 1.44 -20.64
N ILE A 214 20.71 2.07 -19.99
CA ILE A 214 20.56 2.02 -18.54
C ILE A 214 19.52 0.95 -18.19
N VAL A 215 19.97 -0.14 -17.56
CA VAL A 215 19.17 -1.35 -17.27
C VAL A 215 19.01 -1.57 -15.77
N VAL A 216 17.78 -1.80 -15.32
CA VAL A 216 17.52 -2.20 -13.92
C VAL A 216 17.71 -3.70 -13.74
N LYS A 217 18.73 -4.11 -12.98
CA LYS A 217 19.02 -5.54 -12.71
C LYS A 217 18.32 -6.09 -11.47
N ARG A 218 18.19 -5.30 -10.41
CA ARG A 218 17.55 -5.74 -9.15
C ARG A 218 16.64 -4.67 -8.57
N ASN A 219 15.54 -5.14 -7.99
CA ASN A 219 14.50 -4.32 -7.40
C ASN A 219 14.03 -4.98 -6.09
N ASN A 220 14.72 -4.68 -4.99
CA ASN A 220 14.53 -5.35 -3.70
C ASN A 220 13.60 -4.57 -2.77
N GLY A 221 12.51 -4.01 -3.30
CA GLY A 221 11.53 -3.26 -2.51
C GLY A 221 12.01 -1.84 -2.15
N THR A 222 13.11 -1.69 -1.41
CA THR A 222 13.64 -0.40 -0.93
C THR A 222 14.83 0.11 -1.75
N ARG A 223 15.52 -0.77 -2.48
CA ARG A 223 16.69 -0.42 -3.31
C ARG A 223 16.52 -0.86 -4.76
N ILE A 224 17.08 -0.08 -5.67
CA ILE A 224 17.20 -0.38 -7.11
C ILE A 224 18.69 -0.41 -7.45
N THR A 225 19.10 -1.42 -8.21
CA THR A 225 20.43 -1.48 -8.82
C THR A 225 20.29 -1.25 -10.32
N VAL A 226 21.02 -0.26 -10.81
CA VAL A 226 21.04 0.17 -12.20
C VAL A 226 22.41 -0.11 -12.78
N GLU A 227 22.46 -0.70 -13.96
CA GLU A 227 23.69 -0.86 -14.74
C GLU A 227 23.64 0.05 -15.95
N VAL A 228 24.70 0.83 -16.15
CA VAL A 228 24.94 1.60 -17.37
C VAL A 228 25.78 0.73 -18.28
N GLN A 229 25.26 0.41 -19.47
CA GLN A 229 25.88 -0.50 -20.43
C GLN A 229 26.17 0.22 -21.74
N THR A 230 27.24 -0.17 -22.44
CA THR A 230 27.48 0.24 -23.83
C THR A 230 26.45 -0.39 -24.78
N PRO A 231 26.35 0.06 -26.05
CA PRO A 231 25.48 -0.60 -27.03
C PRO A 231 25.81 -2.08 -27.23
N GLY A 232 27.08 -2.47 -27.00
CA GLY A 232 27.56 -3.85 -27.05
C GLY A 232 27.28 -4.68 -25.78
N GLY A 233 26.59 -4.12 -24.79
CA GLY A 233 26.19 -4.84 -23.56
C GLY A 233 27.23 -4.87 -22.44
N THR A 234 28.39 -4.24 -22.64
CA THR A 234 29.43 -4.14 -21.61
C THR A 234 28.98 -3.21 -20.50
N VAL A 235 29.00 -3.68 -19.24
CA VAL A 235 28.64 -2.87 -18.08
C VAL A 235 29.76 -1.88 -17.77
N LEU A 236 29.49 -0.58 -17.91
CA LEU A 236 30.41 0.49 -17.55
C LEU A 236 30.31 0.82 -16.06
N HIS A 237 29.09 0.99 -15.56
CA HIS A 237 28.86 1.41 -14.18
C HIS A 237 27.71 0.62 -13.57
N ARG A 238 27.84 0.28 -12.29
CA ARG A 238 26.77 -0.31 -11.48
C ARG A 238 26.44 0.63 -10.34
N LEU A 239 25.28 1.26 -10.41
CA LEU A 239 24.79 2.25 -9.45
C LEU A 239 23.71 1.65 -8.56
N ARG A 240 23.69 2.02 -7.29
CA ARG A 240 22.68 1.57 -6.31
C ARG A 240 21.95 2.78 -5.76
N PHE A 241 20.62 2.67 -5.69
CA PHE A 241 19.79 3.78 -5.24
C PHE A 241 18.72 3.31 -4.27
N ALA A 242 18.42 4.13 -3.27
CA ALA A 242 17.19 3.99 -2.50
C ALA A 242 15.99 4.40 -3.37
N LYS A 243 14.86 3.67 -3.27
CA LYS A 243 13.65 3.97 -4.04
C LYS A 243 12.96 5.26 -3.64
N SER A 244 13.23 5.77 -2.43
CA SER A 244 12.59 6.98 -1.97
C SER A 244 13.36 8.18 -2.52
N PHE A 245 12.66 9.05 -3.26
CA PHE A 245 13.22 10.29 -3.80
C PHE A 245 13.75 11.20 -2.68
N ARG A 246 13.06 11.20 -1.53
CA ARG A 246 13.45 12.00 -0.36
C ARG A 246 14.81 11.60 0.23
N GLU A 247 15.18 10.32 0.16
CA GLU A 247 16.43 9.85 0.77
C GLU A 247 17.58 9.77 -0.24
N SER A 248 17.30 9.63 -1.54
CA SER A 248 18.32 9.51 -2.58
C SER A 248 18.64 10.83 -3.30
N GLY A 249 17.67 11.75 -3.40
CA GLY A 249 17.80 12.91 -4.30
C GLY A 249 17.94 12.53 -5.77
N VAL A 250 17.59 11.28 -6.13
CA VAL A 250 17.69 10.74 -7.50
C VAL A 250 16.30 10.39 -8.02
N LEU A 251 15.97 10.90 -9.19
CA LEU A 251 14.75 10.68 -9.93
C LEU A 251 15.05 9.84 -11.17
N PHE A 252 14.31 8.76 -11.35
CA PHE A 252 14.38 7.91 -12.53
C PHE A 252 13.16 8.16 -13.42
N SER A 253 13.39 8.36 -14.72
CA SER A 253 12.34 8.24 -15.74
C SER A 253 12.52 6.94 -16.51
N PHE A 254 11.44 6.22 -16.76
CA PHE A 254 11.47 4.94 -17.48
C PHE A 254 10.92 5.11 -18.89
N ALA A 255 11.61 4.50 -19.86
CA ALA A 255 11.20 4.49 -21.26
C ALA A 255 9.83 3.81 -21.42
N GLN A 256 8.91 4.46 -22.13
CA GLN A 256 7.63 3.86 -22.44
C GLN A 256 7.80 2.62 -23.33
N GLY A 257 7.08 1.54 -23.02
CA GLY A 257 7.06 0.31 -23.83
C GLY A 257 8.26 -0.64 -23.65
N LYS A 258 9.36 -0.20 -23.02
CA LYS A 258 10.56 -1.04 -22.78
C LYS A 258 10.74 -1.30 -21.29
N ARG A 259 10.28 -2.47 -20.82
CA ARG A 259 10.36 -2.85 -19.40
C ARG A 259 11.83 -2.88 -18.94
N GLY A 260 12.15 -2.06 -17.94
CA GLY A 260 13.48 -2.03 -17.32
C GLY A 260 14.48 -1.06 -17.97
N HIS A 261 14.08 -0.33 -19.02
CA HIS A 261 14.87 0.73 -19.62
C HIS A 261 14.55 2.09 -18.99
N ILE A 262 15.60 2.82 -18.62
CA ILE A 262 15.52 4.18 -18.06
C ILE A 262 15.77 5.18 -19.19
N ASP A 263 14.86 6.16 -19.35
CA ASP A 263 14.95 7.24 -20.34
C ASP A 263 15.96 8.32 -19.93
N PHE A 264 15.95 8.69 -18.64
CA PHE A 264 16.96 9.58 -18.05
C PHE A 264 17.01 9.39 -16.54
N ILE A 265 18.16 9.76 -15.98
CA ILE A 265 18.36 9.89 -14.53
C ILE A 265 18.53 11.38 -14.24
N ALA A 266 17.79 11.90 -13.27
CA ALA A 266 18.03 13.25 -12.76
C ALA A 266 18.43 13.17 -11.29
N PHE A 267 19.43 13.92 -10.88
CA PHE A 267 19.86 13.94 -9.48
C PHE A 267 20.24 15.33 -9.01
N GLU A 268 20.07 15.59 -7.72
CA GLU A 268 20.60 16.80 -7.08
C GLU A 268 22.10 16.59 -6.78
N PRO A 269 23.00 17.42 -7.34
CA PRO A 269 24.45 17.22 -7.19
C PRO A 269 24.90 17.28 -5.71
N ASP A 270 24.22 18.07 -4.88
CA ASP A 270 24.53 18.23 -3.45
C ASP A 270 23.77 17.25 -2.55
N SER A 271 23.11 16.23 -3.12
CA SER A 271 22.41 15.22 -2.33
C SER A 271 23.39 14.44 -1.47
N LYS A 272 23.20 14.45 -0.14
CA LYS A 272 23.97 13.64 0.84
C LYS A 272 24.02 12.15 0.49
N ALA A 273 23.10 11.66 -0.33
CA ALA A 273 23.07 10.28 -0.79
C ALA A 273 24.13 9.97 -1.86
N LEU A 274 24.49 10.95 -2.69
CA LEU A 274 25.58 10.81 -3.68
C LEU A 274 26.95 10.95 -3.02
N THR A 275 27.06 11.82 -2.03
CA THR A 275 28.31 12.05 -1.29
C THR A 275 28.75 10.83 -0.47
N ARG A 276 27.83 9.91 -0.16
CA ARG A 276 28.09 8.72 0.68
C ARG A 276 28.49 7.47 -0.10
N GLU A 277 28.31 7.42 -1.43
CA GLU A 277 28.62 6.22 -2.23
C GLU A 277 29.80 6.39 -3.20
N ILE A 278 30.41 7.58 -3.31
CA ILE A 278 31.74 7.74 -3.93
C ILE A 278 32.80 7.40 -2.87
N GLY A 279 32.72 6.18 -2.34
CA GLY A 279 33.79 5.55 -1.56
C GLY A 279 34.52 4.58 -2.47
N ASP A 280 35.74 4.94 -2.86
CA ASP A 280 36.79 4.10 -3.44
C ASP A 280 36.36 3.07 -4.49
N ALA A 281 36.18 3.54 -5.73
CA ALA A 281 36.52 2.72 -6.88
C ALA A 281 38.05 2.76 -7.05
N LYS A 282 38.75 1.84 -6.39
CA LYS A 282 40.04 1.32 -6.83
C LYS A 282 39.81 0.06 -7.65
#